data_AF-A0A382LVL6-F1
#
_entry.id   AF-A0A382LVL6-F1
#
_cell.length_a   1.000
_cell.length_b   1.000
_cell.length_c   1.000
_cell.angle_alpha   90.00
_cell.angle_beta   90.00
_cell.angle_gamma   90.00
#
_symmetry.space_group_name_H-M   'P 1'
#
loop_
_entity.id
_entity.type
_entity.pdbx_description
1 polymer ?
#
loop_
_entity_poly.entity_id
_entity_poly.type
_entity_poly.pdbx_seq_one_letter_code
_entity_poly.pdbx_strand_id
1 'polypeptide(L)'
;IQNIQLAVTSLGLTSAWLSGGGETSTNQALSELLGYPSYFSACGTIPVGYPKKDVQLRYRRPVAQLVHWNGYAARQFRPQGMLDHYLGRLRPFLMYRNTEMVEEWDDAQEKCGEWYSAFAGHEPNPSGRLE
;
A
#
# COMPACT_ATOMS: atom_id res chain seq x y z
N ILE A 1 7.71 3.99 -13.97
CA ILE A 1 6.39 4.28 -13.35
C ILE A 1 6.52 5.35 -12.27
N GLN A 2 7.26 5.12 -11.18
CA GLN A 2 7.34 6.08 -10.05
C GLN A 2 7.76 7.51 -10.44
N ASN A 3 8.81 7.70 -11.26
CA ASN A 3 9.24 9.05 -11.68
C ASN A 3 8.15 9.80 -12.47
N ILE A 4 7.32 9.09 -13.24
CA ILE A 4 6.19 9.70 -13.95
C ILE A 4 5.18 10.21 -12.94
N GLN A 5 4.85 9.42 -11.92
CA GLN A 5 3.87 9.82 -10.90
C GLN A 5 4.37 11.01 -10.07
N LEU A 6 5.66 11.06 -9.75
CA LEU A 6 6.27 12.23 -9.07
C LEU A 6 6.18 13.50 -9.92
N ALA A 7 6.46 13.41 -11.22
CA ALA A 7 6.34 14.53 -12.15
C ALA A 7 4.87 14.97 -12.33
N VAL A 8 3.93 14.02 -12.36
CA VAL A 8 2.49 14.32 -12.40
C VAL A 8 2.07 15.10 -11.15
N THR A 9 2.49 14.64 -9.96
CA THR A 9 2.20 15.32 -8.70
C THR A 9 2.80 16.72 -8.64
N SER A 10 4.03 16.92 -9.14
CA SER A 10 4.67 18.25 -9.13
C SER A 10 3.96 19.26 -10.05
N LEU A 11 3.19 18.79 -11.02
CA LEU A 11 2.33 19.61 -11.90
C LEU A 11 0.92 19.84 -11.34
N GLY A 12 0.64 19.42 -10.09
CA GLY A 12 -0.70 19.53 -9.48
C GLY A 12 -1.74 18.57 -10.08
N LEU A 13 -1.29 17.55 -10.81
CA LEU A 13 -2.14 16.50 -11.37
C LEU A 13 -2.14 15.27 -10.45
N THR A 14 -3.07 14.35 -10.68
CA THR A 14 -3.14 13.06 -9.99
C THR A 14 -2.91 11.90 -10.95
N SER A 15 -2.43 10.78 -10.40
CA SER A 15 -2.28 9.52 -11.13
C SER A 15 -2.59 8.30 -10.26
N ALA A 16 -2.84 7.17 -10.90
CA ALA A 16 -2.94 5.87 -10.26
C ALA A 16 -2.14 4.84 -11.05
N TRP A 17 -1.63 3.79 -10.40
CA TRP A 17 -1.11 2.62 -11.11
C TRP A 17 -2.21 1.57 -11.18
N LEU A 18 -2.63 1.22 -12.39
CA LEU A 18 -3.51 0.08 -12.65
C LEU A 18 -2.67 -1.19 -12.91
N SER A 19 -2.75 -2.17 -12.02
CA SER A 19 -1.98 -3.42 -12.07
C SER A 19 -2.51 -4.45 -13.06
N GLY A 20 -3.70 -4.23 -13.64
CA GLY A 20 -4.33 -5.19 -14.57
C GLY A 20 -3.46 -5.52 -15.79
N GLY A 21 -2.57 -4.62 -16.20
CA GLY A 21 -1.59 -4.87 -17.27
C GLY A 21 -0.62 -6.02 -16.99
N GLY A 22 -0.53 -6.57 -15.77
CA GLY A 22 0.27 -7.76 -15.48
C GLY A 22 -0.41 -9.09 -15.82
N GLU A 23 -1.73 -9.10 -16.00
CA GLU A 23 -2.49 -10.31 -16.33
C GLU A 23 -2.35 -10.67 -17.80
N THR A 24 -2.18 -11.95 -18.13
CA THR A 24 -1.95 -12.41 -19.50
C THR A 24 -3.08 -12.01 -20.45
N SER A 25 -4.33 -12.20 -20.04
CA SER A 25 -5.52 -11.82 -20.84
C SER A 25 -5.59 -10.31 -21.09
N THR A 26 -5.31 -9.51 -20.06
CA THR A 26 -5.31 -8.05 -20.17
C THR A 26 -4.16 -7.57 -21.06
N ASN A 27 -2.97 -8.16 -20.96
CA ASN A 27 -1.84 -7.88 -21.84
C ASN A 27 -2.16 -8.20 -23.31
N GLN A 28 -2.83 -9.32 -23.57
CA GLN A 28 -3.22 -9.68 -24.92
C GLN A 28 -4.22 -8.66 -25.48
N ALA A 29 -5.25 -8.31 -24.71
CA ALA A 29 -6.23 -7.29 -25.12
C ALA A 29 -5.56 -5.92 -25.38
N LEU A 30 -4.60 -5.53 -24.54
CA LEU A 30 -3.81 -4.32 -24.73
C LEU A 30 -2.90 -4.38 -25.97
N SER A 31 -2.31 -5.54 -26.26
CA SER A 31 -1.48 -5.77 -27.46
C SER A 31 -2.31 -5.63 -28.72
N GLU A 32 -3.50 -6.26 -28.75
CA GLU A 32 -4.44 -6.18 -29.87
C GLU A 32 -4.94 -4.74 -30.07
N LEU A 33 -5.23 -4.02 -28.99
CA LEU A 33 -5.74 -2.65 -29.04
C LEU A 33 -4.68 -1.63 -29.45
N LEU A 34 -3.45 -1.73 -28.93
CA LEU A 34 -2.39 -0.74 -29.12
C LEU A 34 -1.40 -1.12 -30.22
N GLY A 35 -1.47 -2.36 -30.74
CA GLY A 35 -0.65 -2.85 -31.85
C GLY A 35 0.81 -3.13 -31.49
N TYR A 36 1.14 -3.36 -30.21
CA TYR A 36 2.52 -3.74 -29.85
C TYR A 36 2.76 -5.24 -30.05
N PRO A 37 4.00 -5.68 -30.38
CA PRO A 37 4.30 -7.08 -30.65
C PRO A 37 4.04 -8.01 -29.47
N SER A 38 3.73 -9.29 -29.76
CA SER A 38 3.39 -10.30 -28.74
C SER A 38 4.50 -10.64 -27.75
N TYR A 39 5.75 -10.29 -28.04
CA TYR A 39 6.89 -10.44 -27.13
C TYR A 39 7.09 -9.22 -26.21
N PHE A 40 6.27 -8.18 -26.33
CA PHE A 40 6.20 -7.07 -25.37
C PHE A 40 5.05 -7.27 -24.39
N SER A 41 5.20 -6.68 -23.21
CA SER A 41 4.19 -6.67 -22.17
C SER A 41 4.02 -5.26 -21.62
N ALA A 42 2.77 -4.84 -21.45
CA ALA A 42 2.42 -3.60 -20.80
C ALA A 42 2.73 -3.69 -19.30
N CYS A 43 3.83 -3.06 -18.86
CA CYS A 43 4.26 -3.11 -17.46
C CYS A 43 3.35 -2.33 -16.49
N GLY A 44 2.47 -1.47 -17.00
CA GLY A 44 1.50 -0.75 -16.19
C GLY A 44 0.78 0.35 -16.97
N THR A 45 -0.45 0.62 -16.57
CA THR A 45 -1.25 1.73 -17.10
C THR A 45 -1.35 2.82 -16.04
N ILE A 46 -1.05 4.06 -16.44
CA ILE A 46 -1.03 5.22 -15.55
C ILE A 46 -2.02 6.27 -16.08
N PRO A 47 -3.29 6.27 -15.63
CA PRO A 47 -4.17 7.43 -15.86
C PRO A 47 -3.57 8.67 -15.20
N VAL A 48 -3.66 9.80 -15.91
CA VAL A 48 -3.23 11.13 -15.44
C VAL A 48 -4.36 12.12 -15.68
N GLY A 49 -4.62 13.00 -14.73
CA GLY A 49 -5.62 14.05 -14.90
C GLY A 49 -5.74 14.99 -13.72
N TYR A 50 -6.68 15.93 -13.81
CA TYR A 50 -6.98 16.85 -12.71
C TYR A 50 -7.72 16.12 -11.58
N PRO A 51 -7.31 16.29 -10.31
CA PRO A 51 -8.00 15.66 -9.20
C PRO A 51 -9.39 16.28 -9.01
N LYS A 52 -10.43 15.43 -8.99
CA LYS A 52 -11.79 15.85 -8.60
C LYS A 52 -11.94 16.01 -7.08
N LYS A 53 -11.15 15.24 -6.32
CA LYS A 53 -11.10 15.25 -4.86
C LYS A 53 -9.66 15.14 -4.44
N ASP A 54 -9.34 15.81 -3.34
CA ASP A 54 -8.09 15.58 -2.64
C ASP A 54 -8.26 14.34 -1.75
N VAL A 55 -7.61 13.25 -2.15
CA VAL A 55 -7.51 12.04 -1.33
C VAL A 55 -6.18 12.11 -0.63
N GLN A 56 -6.24 12.48 0.65
CA GLN A 56 -5.08 12.65 1.50
C GLN A 56 -4.41 11.30 1.79
N LEU A 57 -3.32 11.37 2.54
CA LEU A 57 -2.44 10.25 2.79
C LEU A 57 -3.16 9.08 3.47
N ARG A 58 -2.78 7.87 3.09
CA ARG A 58 -3.32 6.63 3.65
C ARG A 58 -2.38 6.11 4.71
N TYR A 59 -2.90 5.36 5.67
CA TYR A 59 -2.09 4.65 6.66
C TYR A 59 -0.85 4.00 6.03
N ARG A 60 0.32 4.30 6.60
CA ARG A 60 1.59 3.67 6.29
C ARG A 60 2.12 2.98 7.53
N ARG A 61 2.77 1.84 7.33
CA ARG A 61 3.48 1.19 8.42
C ARG A 61 4.59 2.12 8.92
N PRO A 62 4.83 2.20 10.24
CA PRO A 62 5.99 2.91 10.75
C PRO A 62 7.27 2.44 10.06
N VAL A 63 8.11 3.38 9.63
CA VAL A 63 9.37 3.07 8.91
C VAL A 63 10.25 2.13 9.74
N ALA A 64 10.23 2.27 11.06
CA ALA A 64 10.94 1.41 11.99
C ALA A 64 10.51 -0.08 11.93
N GLN A 65 9.35 -0.41 11.36
CA GLN A 65 8.94 -1.80 11.09
C GLN A 65 9.39 -2.32 9.72
N LEU A 66 9.82 -1.44 8.81
CA LEU A 66 10.22 -1.77 7.44
C LEU A 66 11.75 -1.86 7.29
N VAL A 67 12.49 -1.11 8.10
CA VAL A 67 13.95 -1.06 8.06
C VAL A 67 14.54 -2.16 8.93
N HIS A 68 15.26 -3.08 8.28
CA HIS A 68 15.97 -4.18 8.93
C HIS A 68 17.48 -3.93 8.84
N TRP A 69 18.18 -3.85 9.97
CA TRP A 69 19.61 -3.59 10.03
C TRP A 69 20.41 -4.89 10.16
N ASN A 70 21.45 -5.05 9.34
CA ASN A 70 22.43 -6.15 9.40
C ASN A 70 21.86 -7.57 9.26
N GLY A 71 20.54 -7.71 9.10
CA GLY A 71 19.85 -8.98 8.99
C GLY A 71 18.35 -8.79 9.14
N TYR A 72 17.60 -9.82 8.79
CA TYR A 72 16.16 -9.81 8.99
C TYR A 72 15.82 -9.80 10.49
N ALA A 73 15.11 -8.78 10.95
CA ALA A 73 14.72 -8.67 12.36
C ALA A 73 13.32 -9.27 12.58
N ALA A 74 13.28 -10.48 13.12
CA ALA A 74 12.04 -11.24 13.30
C ALA A 74 10.99 -10.54 14.19
N ARG A 75 11.42 -9.61 15.06
CA ARG A 75 10.48 -8.81 15.88
C ARG A 75 9.71 -7.74 15.10
N GLN A 76 10.20 -7.37 13.91
CA GLN A 76 9.53 -6.45 12.98
C GLN A 76 8.57 -7.20 12.02
N PHE A 77 8.55 -8.53 12.05
CA PHE A 77 7.59 -9.35 11.30
C PHE A 77 6.16 -9.08 11.76
N ARG A 78 5.20 -9.12 10.84
CA ARG A 78 3.78 -9.01 11.20
C ARG A 78 3.22 -10.42 11.42
N PRO A 79 2.75 -10.77 12.63
CA PRO A 79 2.12 -12.06 12.88
C PRO A 79 0.86 -12.24 12.01
N GLN A 80 0.48 -13.49 11.73
CA GLN A 80 -0.67 -13.76 10.86
C GLN A 80 -1.96 -13.15 11.43
N GLY A 81 -2.19 -13.25 12.75
CA GLY A 81 -3.37 -12.65 13.40
C GLY A 81 -3.47 -11.13 13.22
N MET A 82 -2.35 -10.42 13.18
CA MET A 82 -2.32 -8.98 12.89
C MET A 82 -2.76 -8.69 11.45
N LEU A 83 -2.32 -9.53 10.50
CA LEU A 83 -2.70 -9.43 9.09
C LEU A 83 -4.18 -9.72 8.90
N ASP A 84 -4.70 -10.73 9.57
CA ASP A 84 -6.12 -11.10 9.52
C ASP A 84 -6.99 -9.97 10.08
N HIS A 85 -6.60 -9.39 11.22
CA HIS A 85 -7.27 -8.21 11.79
C HIS A 85 -7.22 -7.02 10.82
N TYR A 86 -6.06 -6.77 10.20
CA TYR A 86 -5.93 -5.71 9.21
C TYR A 86 -6.87 -5.93 8.01
N LEU A 87 -6.87 -7.13 7.44
CA LEU A 87 -7.66 -7.45 6.24
C LEU A 87 -9.17 -7.47 6.52
N GLY A 88 -9.58 -8.07 7.63
CA GLY A 88 -10.98 -8.24 7.98
C GLY A 88 -11.62 -7.00 8.60
N ARG A 89 -10.86 -6.19 9.34
CA ARG A 89 -11.39 -5.04 10.07
C ARG A 89 -10.88 -3.71 9.55
N LEU A 90 -9.57 -3.51 9.46
CA LEU A 90 -9.02 -2.15 9.27
C LEU A 90 -9.01 -1.68 7.81
N ARG A 91 -8.66 -2.56 6.87
CA ARG A 91 -8.41 -2.21 5.46
C ARG A 91 -9.51 -1.36 4.81
N PRO A 92 -10.82 -1.64 4.99
CA PRO A 92 -11.87 -0.81 4.39
C PRO A 92 -11.86 0.64 4.89
N PHE A 93 -11.56 0.85 6.18
CA PHE A 93 -11.56 2.18 6.79
C PHE A 93 -10.29 2.96 6.47
N LEU A 94 -9.14 2.27 6.44
CA LEU A 94 -7.83 2.91 6.20
C LEU A 94 -7.66 3.42 4.77
N MET A 95 -8.49 2.97 3.84
CA MET A 95 -8.49 3.51 2.48
C MET A 95 -8.94 4.99 2.40
N TYR A 96 -9.67 5.49 3.41
CA TYR A 96 -10.33 6.80 3.36
C TYR A 96 -10.06 7.71 4.57
N ARG A 97 -9.19 7.30 5.49
CA ARG A 97 -8.99 7.99 6.78
C ARG A 97 -8.08 9.21 6.72
N ASN A 98 -7.44 9.47 5.58
CA ASN A 98 -6.66 10.69 5.33
C ASN A 98 -5.54 10.97 6.37
N THR A 99 -5.08 9.94 7.07
CA THR A 99 -4.13 10.04 8.19
C THR A 99 -3.15 8.86 8.11
N GLU A 100 -1.84 9.13 8.20
CA GLU A 100 -0.81 8.09 8.00
C GLU A 100 -0.52 7.27 9.25
N MET A 101 -0.60 7.89 10.43
CA MET A 101 -0.20 7.28 11.69
C MET A 101 -1.43 6.80 12.47
N VAL A 102 -1.31 5.66 13.14
CA VAL A 102 -2.42 5.05 13.92
C VAL A 102 -2.76 5.90 15.15
N GLU A 103 -1.75 6.54 15.70
CA GLU A 103 -1.78 7.39 16.88
C GLU A 103 -2.57 8.67 16.67
N GLU A 104 -2.72 9.10 15.42
CA GLU A 104 -3.49 10.28 15.01
C GLU A 104 -4.99 9.96 14.81
N TRP A 105 -5.39 8.70 15.02
CA TRP A 105 -6.78 8.29 14.86
C TRP A 105 -7.58 8.47 16.15
N ASP A 106 -8.66 9.26 16.12
CA ASP A 106 -9.53 9.47 17.30
C ASP A 106 -10.08 8.16 17.90
N ASP A 107 -10.38 7.19 17.05
CA ASP A 107 -10.89 5.86 17.38
C ASP A 107 -9.83 4.76 17.25
N ALA A 108 -8.53 5.08 17.36
CA ALA A 108 -7.43 4.11 17.22
C ALA A 108 -7.59 2.89 18.13
N GLN A 109 -7.88 3.12 19.41
CA GLN A 109 -8.03 2.08 20.41
C GLN A 109 -9.22 1.16 20.08
N GLU A 110 -10.34 1.73 19.64
CA GLU A 110 -11.53 0.96 19.24
C GLU A 110 -11.25 0.11 17.99
N LYS A 111 -10.58 0.67 16.98
CA LYS A 111 -10.34 -0.03 15.70
C LYS A 111 -9.25 -1.08 15.81
N CYS A 112 -8.14 -0.75 16.46
CA CYS A 112 -7.00 -1.64 16.58
C CYS A 112 -7.17 -2.67 17.71
N GLY A 113 -7.87 -2.33 18.80
CA GLY A 113 -8.04 -3.22 19.94
C GLY A 113 -6.70 -3.69 20.50
N GLU A 114 -6.59 -4.99 20.77
CA GLU A 114 -5.35 -5.61 21.26
C GLU A 114 -4.13 -5.41 20.34
N TRP A 115 -4.36 -5.17 19.04
CA TRP A 115 -3.30 -4.95 18.05
C TRP A 115 -2.78 -3.51 18.01
N TYR A 116 -3.32 -2.59 18.82
CA TYR A 116 -2.92 -1.18 18.81
C TYR A 116 -1.40 -1.00 18.92
N SER A 117 -0.77 -1.65 19.89
CA SER A 117 0.69 -1.59 20.07
C SER A 117 1.47 -2.15 18.88
N ALA A 118 0.94 -3.14 18.17
CA ALA A 118 1.57 -3.71 16.98
C ALA A 118 1.46 -2.79 15.76
N PHE A 119 0.39 -1.99 15.65
CA PHE A 119 0.23 -1.03 14.56
C PHE A 119 1.02 0.27 14.77
N ALA A 120 1.10 0.75 16.02
CA ALA A 120 1.83 1.99 16.38
C ALA A 120 3.31 1.75 16.69
N GLY A 121 3.66 0.59 17.24
CA GLY A 121 5.00 0.30 17.76
C GLY A 121 6.02 -0.16 16.71
N HIS A 122 7.26 -0.34 17.17
CA HIS A 122 8.38 -0.76 16.33
C HIS A 122 8.47 -2.29 16.15
N GLU A 123 7.95 -3.04 17.13
CA GLU A 123 8.05 -4.50 17.22
C GLU A 123 6.64 -5.14 17.22
N PRO A 124 5.98 -5.24 16.06
CA PRO A 124 4.68 -5.93 15.93
C PRO A 124 4.70 -7.40 16.35
N ASN A 125 5.87 -8.03 16.42
CA ASN A 125 6.05 -9.40 16.90
C ASN A 125 7.05 -9.48 18.06
N PRO A 126 6.65 -9.15 19.30
CA PRO A 126 7.56 -9.19 20.44
C PRO A 126 8.22 -10.57 20.66
N SER A 127 7.54 -11.66 20.25
CA SER A 127 8.05 -13.02 20.38
C SER A 127 9.22 -13.33 19.46
N GLY A 128 9.34 -12.63 18.32
CA GLY A 128 10.31 -12.91 17.27
C GLY A 128 10.15 -14.27 16.59
N ARG A 129 9.06 -14.99 16.83
CA ARG A 129 8.77 -16.27 16.14
C ARG A 129 8.17 -16.00 14.78
N LEU A 130 8.66 -16.70 13.76
CA LEU A 130 8.08 -16.69 12.42
C LEU A 130 7.10 -17.87 12.36
N GLU A 131 5.85 -17.59 12.03
CA GLU A 131 4.78 -18.58 11.88
C GLU A 131 4.80 -19.20 10.48
#